data_AF-A0AAD5BFH4-F1
#
_entry.id   AF-A0AAD5BFH4-F1
#
_cell.length_a   1.000
_cell.length_b   1.000
_cell.length_c   1.000
_cell.angle_alpha   90.00
_cell.angle_beta   90.00
_cell.angle_gamma   90.00
#
_symmetry.space_group_name_H-M   'P 1'
#
loop_
_entity.id
_entity.type
_entity.pdbx_description
1 polymer ?
#
loop_
_entity_poly.entity_id
_entity_poly.type
_entity_poly.pdbx_seq_one_letter_code
_entity_poly.pdbx_strand_id
1 'polypeptide(L)'
;MSDSFNTYESDFQLALQEAKTKISQVESVQGEQRQSYLKAIEAATDEALEALDQMGIEVQNLPTTQRSSYNTKIRQYKSQIDEAKAKYKKLSDSQDRHELFGSRYRDEDGGAGGLNGVSDSQRKQLLNNQSSLERSSQRLQDSQRIALETESIGGNILNDLRSQREQIGGARNTLMQADTYVDRSIQTLKKLHITFITKDGQQYTYEVAEGDNILDIAQAHNLDMEGACGGSCACSTCHVIVDPEFYDEIPEPSDDENDMLDLAFGLTETSRLGCQVKMSKELDGIRVALPAMTRNLQNKDFN
;
A
#
# COMPACT_ATOMS: atom_id res chain seq x y z
N MET A 1 2.36 22.72 16.56
CA MET A 1 1.67 23.37 15.43
C MET A 1 2.62 23.25 14.26
N SER A 2 2.25 22.66 13.13
CA SER A 2 3.13 22.69 11.96
C SER A 2 3.04 24.09 11.38
N ASP A 3 4.11 24.89 11.50
CA ASP A 3 4.14 26.27 10.97
C ASP A 3 3.78 26.30 9.47
N SER A 4 4.06 25.21 8.75
CA SER A 4 3.69 25.00 7.34
C SER A 4 2.18 24.90 7.09
N PHE A 5 1.38 24.38 8.03
CA PHE A 5 -0.08 24.32 7.84
C PHE A 5 -0.70 25.72 7.88
N ASN A 6 -0.18 26.57 8.77
CA ASN A 6 -0.69 27.93 8.95
C ASN A 6 -0.35 28.82 7.75
N THR A 7 0.80 28.61 7.10
CA THR A 7 1.13 29.32 5.86
C THR A 7 0.18 28.95 4.75
N TYR A 8 -0.06 27.66 4.51
CA TYR A 8 -1.01 27.22 3.48
C TYR A 8 -2.45 27.64 3.80
N GLU A 9 -2.84 27.69 5.08
CA GLU A 9 -4.15 28.21 5.50
C GLU A 9 -4.29 29.70 5.18
N SER A 10 -3.22 30.49 5.35
CA SER A 10 -3.19 31.91 4.98
C SER A 10 -3.29 32.10 3.46
N ASP A 11 -2.50 31.33 2.70
CA ASP A 11 -2.48 31.40 1.23
C ASP A 11 -3.85 31.03 0.65
N PHE A 12 -4.47 29.97 1.17
CA PHE A 12 -5.84 29.58 0.82
C PHE A 12 -6.84 30.72 1.05
N GLN A 13 -6.78 31.37 2.21
CA GLN A 13 -7.72 32.44 2.56
C GLN A 13 -7.55 33.66 1.66
N LEU A 14 -6.31 34.02 1.30
CA LEU A 14 -6.01 35.11 0.38
C LEU A 14 -6.56 34.81 -1.02
N ALA A 15 -6.24 33.64 -1.59
CA ALA A 15 -6.70 33.24 -2.91
C ALA A 15 -8.25 33.15 -2.98
N LEU A 16 -8.89 32.66 -1.93
CA LEU A 16 -10.35 32.59 -1.84
C LEU A 16 -11.02 33.96 -1.72
N GLN A 17 -10.42 34.92 -1.01
CA GLN A 17 -10.90 36.31 -0.97
C GLN A 17 -10.73 36.99 -2.33
N GLU A 18 -9.59 36.77 -2.99
CA GLU A 18 -9.33 37.28 -4.34
C GLU A 18 -10.34 36.74 -5.36
N ALA A 19 -10.62 35.44 -5.34
CA ALA A 19 -11.65 34.84 -6.19
C ALA A 19 -13.04 35.46 -5.94
N LYS A 20 -13.43 35.63 -4.67
CA LYS A 20 -14.74 36.23 -4.30
C LYS A 20 -14.87 37.69 -4.74
N THR A 21 -13.82 38.50 -4.55
CA THR A 21 -13.82 39.90 -4.97
C THR A 21 -13.91 40.02 -6.48
N LYS A 22 -13.13 39.25 -7.23
CA LYS A 22 -13.19 39.23 -8.70
C LYS A 22 -14.54 38.73 -9.22
N ILE A 23 -15.15 37.72 -8.59
CA ILE A 23 -16.52 37.25 -8.94
C ILE A 23 -17.53 38.40 -8.83
N SER A 24 -17.48 39.20 -7.76
CA SER A 24 -18.38 40.36 -7.61
C SER A 24 -18.13 41.47 -8.63
N GLN A 25 -16.88 41.62 -9.09
CA GLN A 25 -16.51 42.61 -10.10
C GLN A 25 -16.89 42.18 -11.52
N VAL A 26 -16.92 40.87 -11.82
CA VAL A 26 -17.35 40.35 -13.14
C VAL A 26 -18.82 40.68 -13.44
N GLU A 27 -19.66 40.78 -12.42
CA GLU A 27 -21.08 41.08 -12.61
C GLU A 27 -21.31 42.49 -13.16
N SER A 28 -20.39 43.44 -12.92
CA SER A 28 -20.52 44.84 -13.34
C SER A 28 -19.81 45.18 -14.66
N VAL A 29 -18.97 44.28 -15.18
CA VAL A 29 -18.09 44.54 -16.34
C VAL A 29 -18.58 43.76 -17.58
N GLN A 30 -18.54 44.41 -18.75
CA GLN A 30 -18.94 43.83 -20.05
C GLN A 30 -17.77 43.83 -21.05
N GLY A 31 -17.83 42.93 -22.04
CA GLY A 31 -16.86 42.87 -23.14
C GLY A 31 -15.52 42.23 -22.78
N GLU A 32 -14.43 42.70 -23.40
CA GLU A 32 -13.07 42.13 -23.30
C GLU A 32 -12.53 42.10 -21.85
N GLN A 33 -12.88 43.10 -21.05
CA GLN A 33 -12.51 43.15 -19.62
C GLN A 33 -13.15 41.99 -18.84
N ARG A 34 -14.39 41.58 -19.17
CA ARG A 34 -15.10 40.46 -18.52
C ARG A 34 -14.33 39.14 -18.73
N GLN A 35 -13.81 38.91 -19.92
CA GLN A 35 -13.04 37.70 -20.24
C GLN A 35 -11.71 37.66 -19.45
N SER A 36 -11.05 38.81 -19.28
CA SER A 36 -9.85 38.92 -18.46
C SER A 36 -10.15 38.60 -16.99
N TYR A 37 -11.24 39.14 -16.44
CA TYR A 37 -11.66 38.82 -15.08
C TYR A 37 -12.06 37.35 -14.89
N LEU A 38 -12.72 36.71 -15.87
CA LEU A 38 -13.05 35.29 -15.80
C LEU A 38 -11.77 34.42 -15.71
N LYS A 39 -10.76 34.68 -16.54
CA LYS A 39 -9.46 34.00 -16.44
C LYS A 39 -8.78 34.24 -15.09
N ALA A 40 -8.89 35.45 -14.56
CA ALA A 40 -8.32 35.80 -13.27
C ALA A 40 -9.06 35.16 -12.08
N ILE A 41 -10.35 34.83 -12.24
CA ILE A 41 -11.12 34.04 -11.26
C ILE A 41 -10.71 32.58 -11.32
N GLU A 42 -10.59 32.02 -12.53
CA GLU A 42 -10.16 30.63 -12.72
C GLU A 42 -8.80 30.39 -12.05
N ALA A 43 -7.81 31.25 -12.34
CA ALA A 43 -6.49 31.19 -11.73
C ALA A 43 -6.54 31.26 -10.19
N ALA A 44 -7.31 32.20 -9.62
CA ALA A 44 -7.43 32.33 -8.16
C ALA A 44 -8.14 31.12 -7.51
N THR A 45 -9.11 30.51 -8.21
CA THR A 45 -9.77 29.30 -7.71
C THR A 45 -8.90 28.05 -7.82
N ASP A 46 -7.96 28.02 -8.75
CA ASP A 46 -7.00 26.92 -8.89
C ASP A 46 -5.88 27.03 -7.86
N GLU A 47 -5.33 28.23 -7.64
CA GLU A 47 -4.36 28.50 -6.56
C GLU A 47 -4.93 28.13 -5.18
N ALA A 48 -6.21 28.45 -4.92
CA ALA A 48 -6.87 28.06 -3.69
C ALA A 48 -7.04 26.54 -3.55
N LEU A 49 -7.22 25.79 -4.64
CA LEU A 49 -7.28 24.32 -4.60
C LEU A 49 -5.90 23.71 -4.34
N GLU A 50 -4.86 24.22 -4.99
CA GLU A 50 -3.48 23.77 -4.76
C GLU A 50 -3.10 23.94 -3.28
N ALA A 51 -3.42 25.09 -2.68
CA ALA A 51 -3.22 25.32 -1.25
C ALA A 51 -4.00 24.31 -0.38
N LEU A 52 -5.25 24.00 -0.74
CA LEU A 52 -6.08 23.03 -0.02
C LEU A 52 -5.54 21.59 -0.11
N ASP A 53 -4.98 21.21 -1.26
CA ASP A 53 -4.35 19.90 -1.45
C ASP A 53 -3.07 19.78 -0.62
N GLN A 54 -2.24 20.83 -0.56
CA GLN A 54 -1.05 20.87 0.31
C GLN A 54 -1.43 20.78 1.80
N MET A 55 -2.48 21.49 2.23
CA MET A 55 -3.03 21.35 3.58
C MET A 55 -3.48 19.91 3.88
N GLY A 56 -4.04 19.21 2.88
CA GLY A 56 -4.44 17.80 2.98
C GLY A 56 -3.27 16.86 3.22
N ILE A 57 -2.15 17.08 2.53
CA ILE A 57 -0.92 16.28 2.69
C ILE A 57 -0.33 16.49 4.09
N GLU A 58 -0.24 17.74 4.56
CA GLU A 58 0.28 18.07 5.89
C GLU A 58 -0.55 17.44 7.02
N VAL A 59 -1.87 17.35 6.86
CA VAL A 59 -2.74 16.72 7.86
C VAL A 59 -2.49 15.21 7.98
N GLN A 60 -2.06 14.55 6.90
CA GLN A 60 -1.66 13.13 6.97
C GLN A 60 -0.39 12.93 7.79
N ASN A 61 0.49 13.94 7.85
CA ASN A 61 1.74 13.90 8.62
C ASN A 61 1.54 14.18 10.13
N LEU A 62 0.37 14.65 10.55
CA LEU A 62 0.08 14.95 11.97
C LEU A 62 -0.31 13.71 12.81
N PRO A 63 -0.12 13.73 14.15
CA PRO A 63 -0.60 12.69 15.05
C PRO A 63 -2.12 12.48 14.98
N THR A 64 -2.58 11.22 15.10
CA THR A 64 -3.98 10.81 14.95
C THR A 64 -4.98 11.57 15.84
N THR A 65 -4.55 12.05 17.01
CA THR A 65 -5.37 12.83 17.95
C THR A 65 -5.76 14.21 17.43
N GLN A 66 -4.97 14.82 16.55
CA GLN A 66 -5.22 16.17 16.02
C GLN A 66 -5.84 16.14 14.62
N ARG A 67 -5.82 15.00 13.92
CA ARG A 67 -6.33 14.90 12.53
C ARG A 67 -7.82 15.22 12.39
N SER A 68 -8.67 14.93 13.38
CA SER A 68 -10.12 15.10 13.22
C SER A 68 -10.55 16.56 13.11
N SER A 69 -9.89 17.46 13.84
CA SER A 69 -10.20 18.89 13.83
C SER A 69 -9.78 19.55 12.51
N TYR A 70 -8.59 19.23 12.01
CA TYR A 70 -8.11 19.74 10.72
C TYR A 70 -8.88 19.17 9.53
N ASN A 71 -9.25 17.88 9.55
CA ASN A 71 -10.10 17.30 8.51
C ASN A 71 -11.48 17.97 8.44
N THR A 72 -12.02 18.41 9.58
CA THR A 72 -13.28 19.17 9.61
C THR A 72 -13.12 20.54 8.94
N LYS A 73 -12.01 21.24 9.23
CA LYS A 73 -11.69 22.52 8.57
C LYS A 73 -11.48 22.37 7.05
N ILE A 74 -10.73 21.36 6.62
CA ILE A 74 -10.49 21.09 5.18
C ILE A 74 -11.83 20.85 4.45
N ARG A 75 -12.77 20.11 5.06
CA ARG A 75 -14.10 19.92 4.46
C ARG A 75 -14.88 21.23 4.33
N GLN A 76 -14.80 22.12 5.32
CA GLN A 76 -15.43 23.44 5.25
C GLN A 76 -14.80 24.30 4.15
N TYR A 77 -13.48 24.32 4.07
CA TYR A 77 -12.73 25.05 3.04
C TYR A 77 -13.03 24.53 1.63
N LYS A 78 -13.11 23.21 1.46
CA LYS A 78 -13.51 22.59 0.19
C LYS A 78 -14.91 23.05 -0.26
N SER A 79 -15.88 23.06 0.65
CA SER A 79 -17.23 23.55 0.36
C SER A 79 -17.24 25.01 -0.11
N GLN A 80 -16.39 25.86 0.48
CA GLN A 80 -16.31 27.28 0.11
C GLN A 80 -15.71 27.49 -1.28
N ILE A 81 -14.71 26.70 -1.67
CA ILE A 81 -14.15 26.71 -3.03
C ILE A 81 -15.18 26.18 -4.03
N ASP A 82 -15.84 25.07 -3.72
CA ASP A 82 -16.82 24.45 -4.62
C ASP A 82 -17.96 25.43 -4.96
N GLU A 83 -18.42 26.22 -3.98
CA GLU A 83 -19.38 27.31 -4.20
C GLU A 83 -18.83 28.41 -5.12
N ALA A 84 -17.57 28.81 -4.95
CA ALA A 84 -16.93 29.83 -5.80
C ALA A 84 -16.76 29.33 -7.24
N LYS A 85 -16.29 28.07 -7.43
CA LYS A 85 -16.17 27.43 -8.75
C LYS A 85 -17.51 27.25 -9.44
N ALA A 86 -18.57 26.91 -8.70
CA ALA A 86 -19.91 26.80 -9.26
C ALA A 86 -20.44 28.14 -9.78
N LYS A 87 -20.15 29.25 -9.08
CA LYS A 87 -20.49 30.61 -9.54
C LYS A 87 -19.69 31.01 -10.78
N TYR A 88 -18.39 30.75 -10.79
CA TYR A 88 -17.52 30.96 -11.97
C TYR A 88 -18.05 30.24 -13.21
N LYS A 89 -18.35 28.94 -13.08
CA LYS A 89 -18.84 28.11 -14.19
C LYS A 89 -20.13 28.65 -14.81
N LYS A 90 -21.08 29.11 -13.98
CA LYS A 90 -22.32 29.74 -14.47
C LYS A 90 -22.06 31.04 -15.24
N LEU A 91 -21.12 31.86 -14.77
CA LEU A 91 -20.74 33.11 -15.43
C LEU A 91 -20.02 32.83 -16.75
N SER A 92 -19.14 31.82 -16.80
CA SER A 92 -18.44 31.41 -18.02
C SER A 92 -19.40 30.86 -19.08
N ASP A 93 -20.27 29.91 -18.73
CA ASP A 93 -21.28 29.35 -19.64
C ASP A 93 -22.20 30.41 -20.25
N SER A 94 -22.47 31.50 -19.52
CA SER A 94 -23.28 32.62 -20.02
C SER A 94 -22.57 33.43 -21.12
N GLN A 95 -21.25 33.56 -21.02
CA GLN A 95 -20.43 34.26 -22.00
C GLN A 95 -20.27 33.41 -23.27
N ASP A 96 -19.98 32.12 -23.14
CA ASP A 96 -19.81 31.23 -24.29
C ASP A 96 -21.09 31.14 -25.14
N ARG A 97 -22.26 31.10 -24.50
CA ARG A 97 -23.55 31.13 -25.21
C ARG A 97 -23.76 32.46 -25.95
N HIS A 98 -23.35 33.58 -25.37
CA HIS A 98 -23.48 34.88 -26.02
C HIS A 98 -22.53 34.99 -27.24
N GLU A 99 -21.29 34.52 -27.13
CA GLU A 99 -20.34 34.52 -28.24
C GLU A 99 -20.78 33.57 -29.37
N LEU A 100 -21.41 32.44 -29.04
CA LEU A 100 -21.86 31.45 -30.02
C LEU A 100 -23.14 31.87 -30.78
N PHE A 101 -24.05 32.62 -30.14
CA PHE A 101 -25.38 32.95 -30.70
C PHE A 101 -25.63 34.44 -30.99
N GLY A 102 -24.81 35.36 -30.45
CA GLY A 102 -25.08 36.81 -30.45
C GLY A 102 -24.97 37.53 -31.79
N SER A 103 -24.51 36.88 -32.86
CA SER A 103 -24.26 37.54 -34.16
C SER A 103 -25.09 36.99 -35.33
N ARG A 104 -25.96 35.98 -35.13
CA ARG A 104 -26.71 35.34 -36.23
C ARG A 104 -28.11 35.91 -36.52
N TYR A 105 -28.67 36.77 -35.67
CA TYR A 105 -30.05 37.24 -35.81
C TYR A 105 -30.21 38.74 -35.49
N ARG A 106 -29.46 39.59 -36.17
CA ARG A 106 -29.76 41.02 -36.18
C ARG A 106 -29.61 41.58 -37.59
N ASP A 107 -30.42 41.06 -38.50
CA ASP A 107 -30.75 41.76 -39.73
C ASP A 107 -31.85 42.78 -39.39
N GLU A 108 -31.46 44.06 -39.32
CA GLU A 108 -32.40 45.17 -39.49
C GLU A 108 -32.88 45.15 -40.95
N ASP A 109 -34.10 44.66 -41.17
CA ASP A 109 -34.77 44.76 -42.47
C ASP A 109 -35.28 46.20 -42.66
N GLY A 110 -34.62 46.91 -43.58
CA GLY A 110 -34.85 48.31 -43.87
C GLY A 110 -34.55 48.67 -45.32
N GLY A 111 -35.25 48.04 -46.28
CA GLY A 111 -35.74 48.68 -47.51
C GLY A 111 -34.79 48.96 -48.69
N ALA A 112 -35.28 48.54 -49.88
CA ALA A 112 -35.07 49.08 -51.23
C ALA A 112 -34.04 48.41 -52.18
N GLY A 113 -34.60 47.62 -53.13
CA GLY A 113 -34.36 47.78 -54.58
C GLY A 113 -33.07 47.27 -55.22
N GLY A 114 -33.16 46.17 -56.01
CA GLY A 114 -32.19 45.89 -57.07
C GLY A 114 -32.05 44.41 -57.46
N LEU A 115 -32.48 44.05 -58.67
CA LEU A 115 -32.38 42.71 -59.28
C LEU A 115 -30.94 42.17 -59.50
N ASN A 116 -29.90 42.86 -59.00
CA ASN A 116 -28.50 42.40 -59.01
C ASN A 116 -28.02 41.82 -57.67
N GLY A 117 -28.83 41.84 -56.60
CA GLY A 117 -28.44 41.36 -55.27
C GLY A 117 -28.46 39.83 -55.08
N VAL A 118 -29.15 39.09 -55.95
CA VAL A 118 -29.31 37.63 -55.81
C VAL A 118 -28.05 36.85 -56.21
N SER A 119 -27.32 37.31 -57.24
CA SER A 119 -26.04 36.70 -57.65
C SER A 119 -24.91 36.97 -56.65
N ASP A 120 -24.88 38.17 -56.08
CA ASP A 120 -23.83 38.58 -55.17
C ASP A 120 -24.03 37.98 -53.76
N SER A 121 -25.29 37.78 -53.35
CA SER A 121 -25.64 37.03 -52.12
C SER A 121 -25.33 35.54 -52.23
N GLN A 122 -25.64 34.87 -53.35
CA GLN A 122 -25.23 33.48 -53.58
C GLN A 122 -23.70 33.32 -53.61
N ARG A 123 -22.98 34.23 -54.28
CA ARG A 123 -21.51 34.21 -54.30
C ARG A 123 -20.92 34.43 -52.90
N LYS A 124 -21.44 35.38 -52.12
CA LYS A 124 -21.03 35.59 -50.72
C LYS A 124 -21.31 34.36 -49.87
N GLN A 125 -22.44 33.69 -50.07
CA GLN A 125 -22.79 32.45 -49.37
C GLN A 125 -21.82 31.31 -49.71
N LEU A 126 -21.42 31.15 -50.97
CA LEU A 126 -20.43 30.16 -51.39
C LEU A 126 -19.04 30.44 -50.80
N LEU A 127 -18.59 31.70 -50.80
CA LEU A 127 -17.33 32.09 -50.16
C LEU A 127 -17.35 31.87 -48.64
N ASN A 128 -18.49 32.13 -48.00
CA ASN A 128 -18.67 31.87 -46.56
C ASN A 128 -18.66 30.37 -46.25
N ASN A 129 -19.26 29.55 -47.12
CA ASN A 129 -19.21 28.10 -47.00
C ASN A 129 -17.79 27.57 -47.23
N GLN A 130 -17.09 28.08 -48.24
CA GLN A 130 -15.70 27.69 -48.51
C GLN A 130 -14.76 28.05 -47.35
N SER A 131 -14.83 29.29 -46.84
CA SER A 131 -14.02 29.69 -45.68
C SER A 131 -14.36 28.89 -44.41
N SER A 132 -15.61 28.44 -44.26
CA SER A 132 -16.01 27.58 -43.15
C SER A 132 -15.48 26.14 -43.32
N LEU A 133 -15.50 25.61 -44.54
CA LEU A 133 -14.89 24.31 -44.86
C LEU A 133 -13.38 24.33 -44.69
N GLU A 134 -12.69 25.39 -45.11
CA GLU A 134 -11.25 25.56 -44.90
C GLU A 134 -10.91 25.58 -43.40
N ARG A 135 -11.65 26.36 -42.59
CA ARG A 135 -11.50 26.36 -41.12
C ARG A 135 -11.75 24.98 -40.51
N SER A 136 -12.79 24.27 -40.95
CA SER A 136 -13.08 22.93 -40.45
C SER A 136 -12.01 21.91 -40.86
N SER A 137 -11.51 21.99 -42.09
CA SER A 137 -10.42 21.15 -42.57
C SER A 137 -9.14 21.39 -41.78
N GLN A 138 -8.80 22.64 -41.50
CA GLN A 138 -7.62 22.98 -40.72
C GLN A 138 -7.74 22.51 -39.27
N ARG A 139 -8.91 22.67 -38.65
CA ARG A 139 -9.20 22.09 -37.32
C ARG A 139 -9.07 20.57 -37.30
N LEU A 140 -9.51 19.88 -38.35
CA LEU A 140 -9.35 18.43 -38.45
C LEU A 140 -7.88 18.03 -38.55
N GLN A 141 -7.10 18.73 -39.36
CA GLN A 141 -5.65 18.49 -39.47
C GLN A 141 -4.92 18.74 -38.14
N ASP A 142 -5.25 19.83 -37.45
CA ASP A 142 -4.68 20.14 -36.13
C ASP A 142 -5.10 19.10 -35.09
N SER A 143 -6.37 18.66 -35.12
CA SER A 143 -6.84 17.59 -34.23
C SER A 143 -6.13 16.26 -34.48
N GLN A 144 -5.87 15.93 -35.75
CA GLN A 144 -5.12 14.73 -36.12
C GLN A 144 -3.67 14.82 -35.65
N ARG A 145 -3.03 15.99 -35.80
CA ARG A 145 -1.67 16.23 -35.30
C ARG A 145 -1.60 16.01 -33.79
N ILE A 146 -2.50 16.64 -33.03
CA ILE A 146 -2.55 16.51 -31.56
C ILE A 146 -2.80 15.05 -31.16
N ALA A 147 -3.67 14.34 -31.87
CA ALA A 147 -3.93 12.93 -31.59
C ALA A 147 -2.67 12.05 -31.75
N LEU A 148 -1.90 12.27 -32.82
CA LEU A 148 -0.64 11.54 -33.05
C LEU A 148 0.44 11.89 -32.02
N GLU A 149 0.54 13.17 -31.62
CA GLU A 149 1.44 13.59 -30.55
C GLU A 149 1.04 12.93 -29.21
N THR A 150 -0.25 12.88 -28.91
CA THR A 150 -0.78 12.23 -27.70
C THR A 150 -0.53 10.73 -27.71
N GLU A 151 -0.68 10.07 -28.87
CA GLU A 151 -0.36 8.65 -29.04
C GLU A 151 1.14 8.39 -28.78
N SER A 152 2.02 9.23 -29.31
CA SER A 152 3.47 9.15 -29.09
C SER A 152 3.83 9.31 -27.61
N ILE A 153 3.26 10.31 -26.93
CA ILE A 153 3.45 10.53 -25.49
C ILE A 153 2.94 9.31 -24.70
N GLY A 154 1.77 8.78 -25.04
CA GLY A 154 1.22 7.57 -24.42
C GLY A 154 2.15 6.36 -24.59
N GLY A 155 2.73 6.19 -25.77
CA GLY A 155 3.73 5.14 -26.03
C GLY A 155 4.96 5.27 -25.15
N ASN A 156 5.48 6.48 -24.97
CA ASN A 156 6.63 6.74 -24.09
C ASN A 156 6.30 6.46 -22.62
N ILE A 157 5.14 6.90 -22.13
CA ILE A 157 4.68 6.62 -20.77
C ILE A 157 4.59 5.11 -20.52
N LEU A 158 4.04 4.35 -21.48
CA LEU A 158 3.95 2.89 -21.35
C LEU A 158 5.33 2.21 -21.30
N ASN A 159 6.30 2.72 -22.07
CA ASN A 159 7.68 2.22 -22.03
C ASN A 159 8.35 2.53 -20.67
N ASP A 160 8.17 3.74 -20.15
CA ASP A 160 8.70 4.15 -18.85
C ASP A 160 8.08 3.33 -17.72
N LEU A 161 6.76 3.16 -17.72
CA LEU A 161 6.06 2.31 -16.75
C LEU A 161 6.54 0.86 -16.80
N ARG A 162 6.83 0.34 -18.01
CA ARG A 162 7.40 -1.01 -18.16
C ARG A 162 8.79 -1.11 -17.55
N SER A 163 9.67 -0.13 -17.80
CA SER A 163 11.01 -0.06 -17.21
C SER A 163 10.96 0.04 -15.69
N GLN A 164 10.10 0.90 -15.15
CA GLN A 164 9.88 1.03 -13.71
C GLN A 164 9.37 -0.27 -13.08
N ARG A 165 8.44 -0.98 -13.74
CA ARG A 165 7.96 -2.28 -13.26
C ARG A 165 9.09 -3.30 -13.17
N GLU A 166 10.00 -3.31 -14.14
CA GLU A 166 11.16 -4.19 -14.14
C GLU A 166 12.14 -3.84 -13.01
N GLN A 167 12.41 -2.55 -12.78
CA GLN A 167 13.23 -2.08 -11.67
C GLN A 167 12.64 -2.47 -10.31
N ILE A 168 11.33 -2.29 -10.11
CA ILE A 168 10.63 -2.70 -8.89
C ILE A 168 10.69 -4.22 -8.72
N GLY A 169 10.53 -4.98 -9.81
CA GLY A 169 10.69 -6.44 -9.80
C GLY A 169 12.09 -6.86 -9.37
N GLY A 170 13.12 -6.22 -9.91
CA GLY A 170 14.52 -6.45 -9.53
C GLY A 170 14.78 -6.12 -8.06
N ALA A 171 14.36 -4.95 -7.59
CA ALA A 171 14.50 -4.53 -6.20
C ALA A 171 13.80 -5.51 -5.24
N ARG A 172 12.58 -5.96 -5.58
CA ARG A 172 11.84 -6.94 -4.79
C ARG A 172 12.56 -8.28 -4.70
N ASN A 173 13.12 -8.78 -5.80
CA ASN A 173 13.88 -10.03 -5.80
C ASN A 173 15.15 -9.92 -4.94
N THR A 174 15.86 -8.79 -5.02
CA THR A 174 17.03 -8.53 -4.17
C THR A 174 16.65 -8.48 -2.69
N LEU A 175 15.53 -7.84 -2.35
CA LEU A 175 15.03 -7.81 -0.96
C LEU A 175 14.66 -9.21 -0.46
N MET A 176 14.00 -10.03 -1.28
CA MET A 176 13.72 -11.43 -0.91
C MET A 176 14.98 -12.24 -0.64
N GLN A 177 16.04 -12.04 -1.43
CA GLN A 177 17.33 -12.68 -1.17
C GLN A 177 17.94 -12.19 0.14
N ALA A 178 17.91 -10.88 0.41
CA ALA A 178 18.39 -10.31 1.65
C ALA A 178 17.65 -10.88 2.87
N ASP A 179 16.33 -10.99 2.83
CA ASP A 179 15.52 -11.61 3.90
C ASP A 179 15.96 -13.05 4.16
N THR A 180 16.17 -13.87 3.13
CA THR A 180 16.68 -15.24 3.34
C THR A 180 18.06 -15.28 3.99
N TYR A 181 18.95 -14.32 3.71
CA TYR A 181 20.24 -14.23 4.40
C TYR A 181 20.07 -13.80 5.85
N VAL A 182 19.16 -12.87 6.13
CA VAL A 182 18.83 -12.43 7.48
C VAL A 182 18.23 -13.58 8.29
N ASP A 183 17.31 -14.36 7.73
CA ASP A 183 16.71 -15.52 8.39
C ASP A 183 17.76 -16.56 8.77
N ARG A 184 18.66 -16.90 7.84
CA ARG A 184 19.81 -17.79 8.14
C ARG A 184 20.71 -17.21 9.21
N SER A 185 20.98 -15.91 9.16
CA SER A 185 21.81 -15.23 10.16
C SER A 185 21.15 -15.27 11.54
N ILE A 186 19.83 -15.04 11.62
CA ILE A 186 19.05 -15.13 12.86
C ILE A 186 19.10 -16.55 13.41
N GLN A 187 18.93 -17.57 12.57
CA GLN A 187 19.08 -18.98 12.97
C GLN A 187 20.47 -19.28 13.53
N THR A 188 21.54 -18.74 12.92
CA THR A 188 22.90 -18.94 13.43
C THR A 188 23.23 -18.15 14.69
N LEU A 189 22.52 -17.04 14.94
CA LEU A 189 22.78 -16.14 16.08
C LEU A 189 21.98 -16.51 17.33
N LYS A 190 20.86 -17.22 17.20
CA LYS A 190 20.11 -17.77 18.35
C LYS A 190 20.54 -19.21 18.61
N LYS A 191 21.75 -19.36 19.14
CA LYS A 191 22.20 -20.64 19.71
C LYS A 191 21.53 -20.80 21.07
N LEU A 192 20.57 -21.72 21.15
CA LEU A 192 20.00 -22.18 22.41
C LEU A 192 20.93 -23.25 22.99
N HIS A 193 20.89 -23.44 24.30
CA HIS A 193 21.67 -24.48 24.96
C HIS A 193 20.75 -25.55 25.56
N ILE A 194 21.18 -26.81 25.45
CA ILE A 194 20.52 -27.94 26.11
C ILE A 194 21.58 -28.80 26.79
N THR A 195 21.30 -29.23 28.01
CA THR A 195 22.17 -30.11 28.79
C THR A 195 21.55 -31.48 28.96
N PHE A 196 22.23 -32.51 28.50
CA PHE A 196 21.85 -33.91 28.70
C PHE A 196 22.61 -34.51 29.87
N ILE A 197 21.89 -35.15 30.77
CA ILE A 197 22.44 -35.97 31.86
C ILE A 197 22.33 -37.42 31.42
N THR A 198 23.49 -38.05 31.19
CA THR A 198 23.58 -39.45 30.77
C THR A 198 23.27 -40.42 31.91
N LYS A 199 23.10 -41.70 31.57
CA LYS A 199 22.87 -42.80 32.51
C LYS A 199 23.97 -42.92 33.58
N ASP A 200 25.19 -42.50 33.24
CA ASP A 200 26.36 -42.49 34.13
C ASP A 200 26.45 -41.22 35.00
N GLY A 201 25.48 -40.30 34.87
CA GLY A 201 25.46 -39.01 35.58
C GLY A 201 26.36 -37.93 34.99
N GLN A 202 26.99 -38.18 33.84
CA GLN A 202 27.78 -37.15 33.14
C GLN A 202 26.87 -36.17 32.41
N GLN A 203 27.22 -34.89 32.48
CA GLN A 203 26.46 -33.80 31.85
C GLN A 203 27.16 -33.34 30.57
N TYR A 204 26.39 -33.23 29.48
CA TYR A 204 26.87 -32.72 28.20
C TYR A 204 25.97 -31.58 27.74
N THR A 205 26.56 -30.39 27.55
CA THR A 205 25.85 -29.22 27.04
C THR A 205 26.16 -29.02 25.56
N TYR A 206 25.12 -28.85 24.75
CA TYR A 206 25.21 -28.63 23.31
C TYR A 206 24.51 -27.35 22.88
N GLU A 207 25.03 -26.73 21.83
CA GLU A 207 24.43 -25.58 21.15
C GLU A 207 23.47 -26.08 20.07
N VAL A 208 22.21 -25.62 20.10
CA VAL A 208 21.12 -26.10 19.24
C VAL A 208 20.31 -24.94 18.66
N ALA A 209 19.54 -25.22 17.61
CA ALA A 209 18.70 -24.21 16.96
C ALA A 209 17.25 -24.25 17.48
N GLU A 210 16.56 -23.13 17.38
CA GLU A 210 15.12 -23.03 17.64
C GLU A 210 14.35 -23.95 16.68
N GLY A 211 13.51 -24.83 17.22
CA GLY A 211 12.69 -25.79 16.46
C GLY A 211 13.24 -27.22 16.38
N ASP A 212 14.50 -27.45 16.75
CA ASP A 212 15.07 -28.81 16.83
C ASP A 212 14.37 -29.60 17.95
N ASN A 213 14.12 -30.90 17.75
CA ASN A 213 13.56 -31.76 18.80
C ASN A 213 14.67 -32.43 19.62
N ILE A 214 14.37 -32.78 20.88
CA ILE A 214 15.37 -33.32 21.82
C ILE A 214 15.95 -34.65 21.33
N LEU A 215 15.14 -35.48 20.63
CA LEU A 215 15.60 -36.74 20.05
C LEU A 215 16.67 -36.52 18.96
N ASP A 216 16.41 -35.64 18.00
CA ASP A 216 17.29 -35.33 16.88
C ASP A 216 18.60 -34.73 17.39
N ILE A 217 18.52 -33.86 18.40
CA ILE A 217 19.71 -33.31 19.08
C ILE A 217 20.52 -34.46 19.71
N ALA A 218 19.87 -35.36 20.45
CA ALA A 218 20.55 -36.48 21.09
C ALA A 218 21.24 -37.41 20.07
N GLN A 219 20.55 -37.72 18.97
CA GLN A 219 21.10 -38.56 17.89
C GLN A 219 22.22 -37.86 17.11
N ALA A 220 22.10 -36.56 16.81
CA ALA A 220 23.13 -35.80 16.12
C ALA A 220 24.46 -35.74 16.91
N HIS A 221 24.36 -35.75 18.24
CA HIS A 221 25.52 -35.77 19.14
C HIS A 221 25.93 -37.16 19.61
N ASN A 222 25.37 -38.24 19.05
CA ASN A 222 25.64 -39.63 19.38
C ASN A 222 25.43 -39.97 20.88
N LEU A 223 24.44 -39.34 21.51
CA LEU A 223 23.99 -39.75 22.83
C LEU A 223 23.21 -41.07 22.75
N ASP A 224 23.25 -41.85 23.83
CA ASP A 224 22.62 -43.17 23.94
C ASP A 224 21.09 -43.07 24.11
N MET A 225 20.42 -42.62 23.05
CA MET A 225 18.96 -42.51 22.92
C MET A 225 18.49 -43.16 21.62
N GLU A 226 17.60 -44.16 21.71
CA GLU A 226 17.26 -45.00 20.56
C GLU A 226 16.30 -44.34 19.56
N GLY A 227 15.17 -43.80 20.02
CA GLY A 227 14.11 -43.26 19.15
C GLY A 227 13.63 -44.22 18.03
N ALA A 228 13.20 -45.44 18.37
CA ALA A 228 12.93 -46.52 17.41
C ALA A 228 11.87 -46.21 16.35
N CYS A 229 10.92 -45.33 16.64
CA CYS A 229 9.87 -44.91 15.69
C CYS A 229 10.23 -43.69 14.84
N GLY A 230 11.45 -43.14 14.98
CA GLY A 230 11.88 -41.93 14.26
C GLY A 230 11.06 -40.68 14.60
N GLY A 231 10.50 -40.59 15.81
CA GLY A 231 9.76 -39.43 16.28
C GLY A 231 8.26 -39.39 15.91
N SER A 232 7.70 -40.48 15.40
CA SER A 232 6.28 -40.60 15.03
C SER A 232 5.31 -40.83 16.20
N CYS A 233 5.75 -40.62 17.45
CA CYS A 233 4.97 -40.89 18.67
C CYS A 233 4.43 -42.33 18.77
N ALA A 234 5.15 -43.31 18.21
CA ALA A 234 4.72 -44.72 18.19
C ALA A 234 5.59 -45.64 19.10
N CYS A 235 6.47 -45.07 19.92
CA CYS A 235 7.27 -45.80 20.89
C CYS A 235 7.70 -44.90 22.06
N SER A 236 8.11 -45.50 23.17
CA SER A 236 8.61 -44.80 24.37
C SER A 236 10.14 -44.81 24.52
N THR A 237 10.89 -45.20 23.49
CA THR A 237 12.36 -45.30 23.56
C THR A 237 13.10 -43.95 23.46
N CYS A 238 12.37 -42.86 23.29
CA CYS A 238 12.86 -41.47 23.34
C CYS A 238 12.46 -40.76 24.65
N HIS A 239 12.05 -41.53 25.66
CA HIS A 239 11.70 -41.02 26.98
C HIS A 239 12.87 -40.25 27.60
N VAL A 240 12.56 -39.04 28.09
CA VAL A 240 13.47 -38.17 28.82
C VAL A 240 12.78 -37.63 30.06
N ILE A 241 13.55 -37.33 31.10
CA ILE A 241 13.07 -36.68 32.30
C ILE A 241 13.50 -35.21 32.24
N VAL A 242 12.52 -34.31 32.18
CA VAL A 242 12.77 -32.88 32.13
C VAL A 242 12.95 -32.33 33.54
N ASP A 243 13.82 -31.34 33.69
CA ASP A 243 13.96 -30.58 34.92
C ASP A 243 12.66 -29.85 35.28
N PRO A 244 12.14 -29.97 36.52
CA PRO A 244 10.93 -29.29 36.95
C PRO A 244 10.91 -27.78 36.69
N GLU A 245 12.08 -27.12 36.70
CA GLU A 245 12.18 -25.68 36.41
C GLU A 245 11.69 -25.30 35.00
N PHE A 246 11.83 -26.21 34.03
CA PHE A 246 11.47 -25.98 32.63
C PHE A 246 10.21 -26.73 32.20
N TYR A 247 9.69 -27.63 33.05
CA TYR A 247 8.56 -28.49 32.69
C TYR A 247 7.28 -27.69 32.40
N ASP A 248 7.02 -26.65 33.21
CA ASP A 248 5.85 -25.78 33.07
C ASP A 248 5.88 -24.92 31.80
N GLU A 249 7.05 -24.73 31.18
CA GLU A 249 7.22 -23.98 29.93
C GLU A 249 7.00 -24.85 28.69
N ILE A 250 6.95 -26.18 28.84
CA ILE A 250 6.71 -27.11 27.75
C ILE A 250 5.21 -27.38 27.62
N PRO A 251 4.63 -27.39 26.40
CA PRO A 251 3.23 -27.75 26.21
C PRO A 251 2.90 -29.11 26.81
N GLU A 252 1.77 -29.25 27.50
CA GLU A 252 1.33 -30.52 28.10
C GLU A 252 1.33 -31.68 27.07
N PRO A 253 1.68 -32.91 27.51
CA PRO A 253 1.69 -34.08 26.63
C PRO A 253 0.30 -34.37 26.07
N SER A 254 0.23 -34.75 24.79
CA SER A 254 -1.03 -35.18 24.16
C SER A 254 -1.48 -36.55 24.70
N ASP A 255 -2.76 -36.89 24.50
CA ASP A 255 -3.30 -38.20 24.88
C ASP A 255 -2.46 -39.36 24.27
N ASP A 256 -2.12 -39.27 22.99
CA ASP A 256 -1.26 -40.25 22.31
C ASP A 256 0.15 -40.33 22.92
N GLU A 257 0.71 -39.19 23.36
CA GLU A 257 2.01 -39.16 24.04
C GLU A 257 1.93 -39.83 25.41
N ASN A 258 0.86 -39.55 26.17
CA ASN A 258 0.62 -40.15 27.49
C ASN A 258 0.45 -41.67 27.41
N ASP A 259 -0.33 -42.15 26.43
CA ASP A 259 -0.50 -43.60 26.19
C ASP A 259 0.85 -44.31 25.95
N MET A 260 1.79 -43.64 25.28
CA MET A 260 3.14 -44.18 25.07
C MET A 260 4.04 -44.01 26.29
N LEU A 261 3.92 -42.90 27.03
CA LEU A 261 4.67 -42.66 28.28
C LEU A 261 4.33 -43.68 29.36
N ASP A 262 3.09 -44.16 29.42
CA ASP A 262 2.68 -45.23 30.34
C ASP A 262 3.45 -46.55 30.12
N LEU A 263 4.00 -46.76 28.91
CA LEU A 263 4.83 -47.91 28.57
C LEU A 263 6.32 -47.68 28.87
N ALA A 264 6.71 -46.47 29.26
CA ALA A 264 8.09 -46.09 29.55
C ALA A 264 8.57 -46.66 30.90
N PHE A 265 9.86 -46.93 31.00
CA PHE A 265 10.47 -47.45 32.22
C PHE A 265 10.95 -46.29 33.10
N GLY A 266 10.56 -46.29 34.38
CA GLY A 266 10.97 -45.23 35.31
C GLY A 266 10.29 -43.88 35.05
N LEU A 267 9.00 -43.92 34.70
CA LEU A 267 8.18 -42.72 34.49
C LEU A 267 8.15 -41.86 35.76
N THR A 268 8.33 -40.55 35.58
CA THR A 268 8.25 -39.49 36.60
C THR A 268 7.21 -38.45 36.19
N GLU A 269 6.82 -37.57 37.12
CA GLU A 269 5.85 -36.49 36.85
C GLU A 269 6.33 -35.53 35.75
N THR A 270 7.64 -35.36 35.58
CA THR A 270 8.25 -34.49 34.55
C THR A 270 8.78 -35.25 33.33
N SER A 271 8.31 -36.48 33.13
CA SER A 271 8.71 -37.32 32.00
C SER A 271 8.00 -36.92 30.71
N ARG A 272 8.76 -36.86 29.61
CA ARG A 272 8.25 -36.53 28.27
C ARG A 272 8.88 -37.42 27.20
N LEU A 273 8.25 -37.47 26.03
CA LEU A 273 8.88 -38.04 24.83
C LEU A 273 9.73 -36.96 24.16
N GLY A 274 11.05 -37.16 24.11
CA GLY A 274 11.99 -36.20 23.56
C GLY A 274 11.75 -35.86 22.08
N CYS A 275 11.01 -36.68 21.34
CA CYS A 275 10.62 -36.38 19.97
C CYS A 275 9.48 -35.35 19.85
N GLN A 276 8.65 -35.19 20.89
CA GLN A 276 7.54 -34.23 20.90
C GLN A 276 7.97 -32.86 21.47
N VAL A 277 9.04 -32.83 22.27
CA VAL A 277 9.58 -31.59 22.82
C VAL A 277 10.50 -30.92 21.81
N LYS A 278 10.15 -29.69 21.42
CA LYS A 278 10.92 -28.85 20.50
C LYS A 278 11.56 -27.68 21.24
N MET A 279 12.79 -27.35 20.88
CA MET A 279 13.51 -26.21 21.44
C MET A 279 12.82 -24.91 21.09
N SER A 280 12.45 -24.14 22.11
CA SER A 280 11.95 -22.77 21.99
C SER A 280 12.90 -21.82 22.74
N LYS A 281 12.70 -20.52 22.62
CA LYS A 281 13.53 -19.52 23.33
C LYS A 281 13.37 -19.55 24.84
N GLU A 282 12.24 -20.05 25.32
CA GLU A 282 11.93 -20.16 26.75
C GLU A 282 12.76 -21.30 27.35
N LEU A 283 12.98 -22.38 26.57
CA LEU A 283 13.76 -23.55 26.94
C LEU A 283 15.29 -23.37 26.80
N ASP A 284 15.81 -22.14 26.74
CA ASP A 284 17.26 -21.90 26.66
C ASP A 284 17.95 -22.28 27.97
N GLY A 285 18.84 -23.28 27.91
CA GLY A 285 19.51 -23.84 29.08
C GLY A 285 18.77 -25.02 29.72
N ILE A 286 17.73 -25.55 29.07
CA ILE A 286 16.99 -26.73 29.55
C ILE A 286 17.92 -27.90 29.89
N ARG A 287 17.62 -28.57 30.99
CA ARG A 287 18.31 -29.80 31.42
C ARG A 287 17.38 -30.99 31.29
N VAL A 288 17.86 -32.04 30.66
CA VAL A 288 17.13 -33.30 30.50
C VAL A 288 17.99 -34.48 30.93
N ALA A 289 17.40 -35.43 31.62
CA ALA A 289 18.06 -36.66 32.03
C ALA A 289 17.58 -37.85 31.21
N LEU A 290 18.54 -38.68 30.79
CA LEU A 290 18.28 -39.94 30.11
C LEU A 290 17.98 -41.03 31.14
N PRO A 291 16.85 -41.74 31.04
CA PRO A 291 16.52 -42.82 31.96
C PRO A 291 17.53 -43.98 31.84
N ALA A 292 17.72 -44.72 32.93
CA ALA A 292 18.71 -45.81 33.00
C ALA A 292 18.43 -46.94 31.99
N MET A 293 17.18 -47.15 31.60
CA MET A 293 16.76 -48.21 30.69
C MET A 293 15.58 -47.77 29.84
N THR A 294 15.59 -48.10 28.55
CA THR A 294 14.48 -47.89 27.61
C THR A 294 13.95 -49.24 27.15
N ARG A 295 12.62 -49.39 27.06
CA ARG A 295 12.00 -50.65 26.59
C ARG A 295 11.53 -50.49 25.15
N ASN A 296 12.11 -51.26 24.25
CA ASN A 296 11.67 -51.34 22.86
C ASN A 296 10.83 -52.60 22.66
N LEU A 297 9.50 -52.47 22.59
CA LEU A 297 8.58 -53.58 22.31
C LEU A 297 8.67 -53.95 20.80
N GLN A 298 9.79 -54.51 20.37
CA GLN A 298 9.88 -55.15 19.07
C GLN A 298 9.36 -56.60 19.16
N ASN A 299 8.65 -57.02 18.13
CA ASN A 299 7.94 -58.30 17.98
C ASN A 299 8.86 -59.57 18.00
N LYS A 300 10.06 -59.49 18.56
CA LYS A 300 11.04 -60.59 18.67
C LYS A 300 10.98 -61.35 20.00
N ASP A 301 10.20 -60.89 20.98
CA ASP A 301 10.12 -61.52 22.31
C ASP A 301 9.16 -62.73 22.38
N PHE A 302 8.59 -63.17 21.25
CA PHE A 302 7.63 -64.29 21.15
C PHE A 302 8.13 -65.48 20.33
N ASN A 303 9.44 -65.66 20.15
CA ASN A 303 10.01 -66.83 19.45
C ASN A 303 10.92 -67.67 20.36
#